data_AF-A0AAW6DMV4-F1
#
_entry.id   AF-A0AAW6DMV4-F1
#
_cell.length_a   1.000
_cell.length_b   1.000
_cell.length_c   1.000
_cell.angle_alpha   90.00
_cell.angle_beta   90.00
_cell.angle_gamma   90.00
#
_symmetry.space_group_name_H-M   'P 1'
#
loop_
_entity.id
_entity.type
_entity.pdbx_description
1 polymer ?
#
loop_
_entity_poly.entity_id
_entity_poly.type
_entity_poly.pdbx_seq_one_letter_code
_entity_poly.pdbx_strand_id
1 'polypeptide(L)'
;MSIRATFHYFQGMECDMYSFYRIPKLLFTNEYFKNLSCEAKVLYGLMLDRMSLSIKNRWFDEEDRAYIFFSVEEIMEMLNCGRNKAVNCLKELDQEKGIGLIEKRRIGLGKTNVIYVKNFSLTEYPDEPACFDSEETPENVVERKENTETEIEEYAEKELEKPVNTQKFEK
;
A
#
# COMPACT_ATOMS: atom_id res chain seq x y z
N MET A 1 1.75 23.94 -25.60
CA MET A 1 2.56 24.82 -24.73
C MET A 1 2.69 24.12 -23.39
N SER A 2 3.91 23.75 -22.98
CA SER A 2 4.13 23.11 -21.67
C SER A 2 4.18 24.18 -20.58
N ILE A 3 3.26 24.10 -19.62
CA ILE A 3 3.30 24.95 -18.42
C ILE A 3 4.50 24.49 -17.59
N ARG A 4 5.51 25.35 -17.46
CA ARG A 4 6.62 25.14 -16.52
C ARG A 4 6.25 25.79 -15.19
N ALA A 5 6.16 24.99 -14.13
CA ALA A 5 5.99 25.52 -12.78
C ALA A 5 7.26 26.26 -12.35
N THR A 6 7.11 27.53 -11.95
CA THR A 6 8.15 28.32 -11.28
C THR A 6 7.99 28.19 -9.78
N PHE A 7 9.00 27.68 -9.09
CA PHE A 7 9.00 27.51 -7.63
C PHE A 7 9.74 28.68 -6.96
N HIS A 8 9.18 29.23 -5.89
CA HIS A 8 9.77 30.33 -5.10
C HIS A 8 10.50 29.80 -3.85
N TYR A 9 11.46 30.57 -3.33
CA TYR A 9 12.14 30.28 -2.07
C TYR A 9 11.21 30.47 -0.87
N PHE A 10 11.36 29.62 0.15
CA PHE A 10 10.53 29.68 1.36
C PHE A 10 10.69 31.02 2.09
N GLN A 11 9.57 31.70 2.34
CA GLN A 11 9.51 32.93 3.15
C GLN A 11 8.37 32.80 4.17
N GLY A 12 8.71 32.41 5.38
CA GLY A 12 8.16 33.01 6.60
C GLY A 12 6.65 32.92 6.86
N MET A 13 5.96 31.85 6.47
CA MET A 13 4.73 31.32 7.10
C MET A 13 4.65 29.81 6.81
N GLU A 14 5.66 29.07 7.27
CA GLU A 14 5.85 27.65 6.94
C GLU A 14 5.03 26.68 7.81
N CYS A 15 4.25 27.17 8.78
CA CYS A 15 3.52 26.29 9.72
C CYS A 15 2.52 25.34 9.03
N ASP A 16 1.83 25.78 7.98
CA ASP A 16 0.93 24.91 7.21
C ASP A 16 1.70 23.92 6.31
N MET A 17 2.96 24.23 5.95
CA MET A 17 3.84 23.30 5.23
C MET A 17 4.37 22.16 6.10
N TYR A 18 4.21 22.24 7.43
CA TYR A 18 4.59 21.19 8.38
C TYR A 18 3.44 20.23 8.72
N SER A 19 2.29 20.32 8.06
CA SER A 19 1.26 19.28 8.13
C SER A 19 1.66 18.09 7.26
N PHE A 20 2.14 17.03 7.90
CA PHE A 20 2.54 15.80 7.21
C PHE A 20 1.52 14.68 7.47
N TYR A 21 1.27 13.89 6.43
CA TYR A 21 0.60 12.61 6.61
C TYR A 21 1.57 11.60 7.21
N ARG A 22 1.10 10.89 8.23
CA ARG A 22 1.86 9.83 8.90
C ARG A 22 1.47 8.50 8.30
N ILE A 23 2.41 7.87 7.61
CA ILE A 23 2.24 6.50 7.10
C ILE A 23 3.04 5.56 8.00
N PRO A 24 2.41 4.55 8.63
CA PRO A 24 3.13 3.61 9.48
C PRO A 24 4.22 2.87 8.71
N LYS A 25 5.44 2.88 9.24
CA LYS A 25 6.59 2.16 8.66
C LYS A 25 6.34 0.66 8.56
N LEU A 26 5.51 0.11 9.46
CA LEU A 26 5.16 -1.30 9.47
C LEU A 26 4.58 -1.78 8.13
N LEU A 27 3.83 -0.92 7.44
CA LEU A 27 3.28 -1.24 6.12
C LEU A 27 4.36 -1.50 5.07
N PHE A 28 5.57 -0.96 5.26
CA PHE A 28 6.69 -1.12 4.34
C PHE A 28 7.70 -2.17 4.81
N THR A 29 7.80 -2.42 6.12
CA THR A 29 8.81 -3.32 6.68
C THR A 29 8.31 -4.75 6.87
N ASN A 30 7.02 -4.96 7.08
CA ASN A 30 6.45 -6.27 7.36
C ASN A 30 6.04 -6.97 6.05
N GLU A 31 6.42 -8.25 5.90
CA GLU A 31 6.12 -9.05 4.72
C GLU A 31 4.62 -9.22 4.49
N TYR A 32 3.81 -9.23 5.55
CA TYR A 32 2.36 -9.31 5.45
C TYR A 32 1.77 -8.19 4.57
N PHE A 33 2.31 -6.97 4.69
CA PHE A 33 1.86 -5.80 3.92
C PHE A 33 2.63 -5.58 2.61
N LYS A 34 3.56 -6.48 2.26
CA LYS A 34 4.43 -6.33 1.08
C LYS A 34 3.63 -6.23 -0.22
N ASN A 35 2.56 -7.00 -0.31
CA ASN A 35 1.69 -7.07 -1.50
C ASN A 35 0.77 -5.85 -1.67
N LEU A 36 0.68 -4.94 -0.69
CA LEU A 36 -0.11 -3.72 -0.85
C LEU A 36 0.55 -2.77 -1.84
N SER A 37 -0.24 -2.14 -2.69
CA SER A 37 0.23 -1.03 -3.51
C SER A 37 0.71 0.15 -2.65
N CYS A 38 1.64 0.94 -3.17
CA CYS A 38 2.11 2.15 -2.48
C CYS A 38 0.94 3.11 -2.22
N GLU A 39 0.01 3.23 -3.17
CA GLU A 39 -1.19 4.05 -3.05
C GLU A 39 -2.14 3.54 -1.96
N ALA A 40 -2.32 2.22 -1.81
CA ALA A 40 -3.09 1.66 -0.69
C ALA A 40 -2.43 1.97 0.66
N LYS A 41 -1.10 1.87 0.75
CA LYS A 41 -0.35 2.24 1.98
C LYS A 41 -0.53 3.73 2.32
N VAL A 42 -0.45 4.61 1.32
CA VAL A 42 -0.72 6.06 1.48
C VAL A 42 -2.16 6.29 1.91
N LEU A 43 -3.13 5.66 1.24
CA LEU A 43 -4.55 5.76 1.53
C LEU A 43 -4.87 5.40 2.98
N TYR A 44 -4.25 4.35 3.51
CA TYR A 44 -4.39 3.98 4.91
C TYR A 44 -3.87 5.08 5.86
N GLY A 45 -2.71 5.68 5.55
CA GLY A 45 -2.19 6.82 6.30
C GLY A 45 -3.14 8.03 6.29
N LEU A 46 -3.77 8.31 5.16
CA LEU A 46 -4.79 9.36 5.03
C LEU A 46 -6.04 9.05 5.86
N MET A 47 -6.50 7.79 5.85
CA MET A 47 -7.63 7.34 6.67
C MET A 47 -7.33 7.43 8.17
N LEU A 48 -6.10 7.14 8.60
CA LEU A 48 -5.68 7.33 10.00
C LEU A 48 -5.74 8.79 10.44
N ASP A 49 -5.38 9.73 9.57
CA ASP A 49 -5.50 11.15 9.84
C ASP A 49 -6.97 11.56 10.04
N ARG A 50 -7.85 11.12 9.12
CA ARG A 50 -9.30 11.32 9.23
C ARG A 50 -9.90 10.64 10.47
N MET A 51 -9.44 9.44 10.82
CA MET A 51 -9.85 8.74 12.04
C MET A 51 -9.47 9.54 13.29
N SER A 52 -8.30 10.17 13.31
CA SER A 52 -7.89 11.04 14.42
C SER A 52 -8.85 12.22 14.62
N LEU A 53 -9.43 12.75 13.54
CA LEU A 53 -10.46 13.78 13.60
C LEU A 53 -11.80 13.22 14.08
N SER A 54 -12.16 12.01 13.64
CA SER A 54 -13.35 11.29 14.12
C SER A 54 -13.33 11.08 15.64
N ILE A 55 -12.20 10.66 16.21
CA ILE A 55 -12.01 10.53 17.66
C ILE A 55 -12.21 11.87 18.37
N LYS A 56 -11.62 12.96 17.85
CA LYS A 56 -11.79 14.31 18.42
C LYS A 56 -13.24 14.78 18.38
N ASN A 57 -13.96 14.44 17.30
CA ASN A 57 -15.37 14.77 17.11
C ASN A 57 -16.33 13.80 17.82
N ARG A 58 -15.82 12.77 18.50
CA ARG A 58 -16.59 11.71 19.17
C ARG A 58 -17.53 10.95 18.22
N TRP A 59 -17.06 10.66 17.01
CA TRP A 59 -17.76 9.79 16.07
C TRP A 59 -17.46 8.33 16.39
N PHE A 60 -18.20 7.81 17.37
CA PHE A 60 -18.14 6.41 17.82
C PHE A 60 -19.47 5.72 17.57
N ASP A 61 -19.42 4.41 17.31
CA ASP A 61 -20.60 3.57 17.29
C ASP A 61 -21.00 3.12 18.71
N GLU A 62 -22.01 2.26 18.82
CA GLU A 62 -22.51 1.73 20.10
C GLU A 62 -21.49 0.82 20.83
N GLU A 63 -20.46 0.35 20.12
CA GLU A 63 -19.38 -0.51 20.65
C GLU A 63 -18.09 0.29 20.91
N ASP A 64 -18.17 1.63 20.95
CA ASP A 64 -17.05 2.55 21.16
C ASP A 64 -15.96 2.44 20.07
N ARG A 65 -16.35 2.08 18.83
CA ARG A 65 -15.46 2.04 17.68
C ARG A 65 -15.55 3.33 16.88
N ALA A 66 -14.41 3.99 16.71
CA ALA A 66 -14.32 5.18 15.88
C ALA A 66 -14.56 4.83 14.39
N TYR A 67 -15.31 5.68 13.70
CA TYR A 67 -15.60 5.49 12.29
C TYR A 67 -15.42 6.77 11.47
N ILE A 68 -15.18 6.62 10.17
CA ILE A 68 -15.07 7.76 9.25
C ILE A 68 -16.10 7.63 8.13
N PHE A 69 -16.63 8.76 7.69
CA PHE A 69 -17.30 8.86 6.41
C PHE A 69 -16.25 9.09 5.34
N PHE A 70 -16.21 8.21 4.34
CA PHE A 70 -15.23 8.33 3.27
C PHE A 70 -15.81 7.81 1.98
N SER A 71 -15.93 8.70 1.01
CA SER A 71 -16.47 8.42 -0.33
C SER A 71 -15.36 8.04 -1.30
N VAL A 72 -15.73 7.37 -2.41
CA VAL A 72 -14.76 7.06 -3.47
C VAL A 72 -14.27 8.34 -4.13
N GLU A 73 -15.15 9.32 -4.25
CA GLU A 73 -14.86 10.65 -4.79
C GLU A 73 -13.79 11.38 -3.98
N GLU A 74 -13.86 11.36 -2.64
CA GLU A 74 -12.81 11.92 -1.78
C GLU A 74 -11.47 11.19 -1.96
N ILE A 75 -11.48 9.86 -2.11
CA ILE A 75 -10.26 9.08 -2.36
C ILE A 75 -9.63 9.50 -3.70
N MET A 76 -10.45 9.66 -4.73
CA MET A 76 -10.00 10.10 -6.05
C MET A 76 -9.34 11.48 -5.98
N GLU A 77 -9.93 12.41 -5.22
CA GLU A 77 -9.37 13.75 -5.03
C GLU A 77 -8.06 13.72 -4.23
N MET A 78 -8.02 13.01 -3.11
CA MET A 78 -6.84 12.96 -2.24
C MET A 78 -5.64 12.24 -2.87
N LEU A 79 -5.88 11.16 -3.62
CA LEU A 79 -4.83 10.43 -4.34
C LEU A 79 -4.61 10.93 -5.76
N ASN A 80 -5.41 11.91 -6.21
CA ASN A 80 -5.45 12.41 -7.59
C ASN A 80 -5.47 11.27 -8.62
N CYS A 81 -6.38 10.31 -8.45
CA CYS A 81 -6.43 9.08 -9.23
C CYS A 81 -7.82 8.81 -9.84
N GLY A 82 -7.85 7.99 -10.90
CA GLY A 82 -9.10 7.56 -11.53
C GLY A 82 -9.94 6.65 -10.62
N ARG A 83 -11.26 6.60 -10.86
CA ARG A 83 -12.22 5.83 -10.04
C ARG A 83 -11.82 4.37 -9.87
N ASN A 84 -11.36 3.71 -10.93
CA ASN A 84 -10.97 2.29 -10.88
C ASN A 84 -9.79 2.08 -9.91
N LYS A 85 -8.80 2.97 -9.93
CA LYS A 85 -7.63 2.89 -9.05
C LYS A 85 -8.02 3.16 -7.59
N ALA A 86 -8.85 4.18 -7.34
CA ALA A 86 -9.40 4.46 -6.01
C ALA A 86 -10.15 3.25 -5.43
N VAL A 87 -11.01 2.63 -6.24
CA VAL A 87 -11.77 1.43 -5.83
C VAL A 87 -10.84 0.24 -5.59
N ASN A 88 -9.81 0.04 -6.40
CA ASN A 88 -8.85 -1.05 -6.22
C ASN A 88 -8.00 -0.85 -4.95
N CYS A 89 -7.50 0.37 -4.69
CA CYS A 89 -6.79 0.69 -3.45
C CYS A 89 -7.68 0.42 -2.22
N LEU A 90 -8.97 0.72 -2.33
CA LEU A 90 -9.92 0.44 -1.26
C LEU A 90 -10.13 -1.08 -1.06
N LYS A 91 -10.23 -1.85 -2.16
CA LYS A 91 -10.37 -3.31 -2.11
C LYS A 91 -9.14 -3.99 -1.49
N GLU A 92 -7.93 -3.51 -1.78
CA GLU A 92 -6.68 -4.03 -1.18
C GLU A 92 -6.66 -3.92 0.34
N LEU A 93 -7.26 -2.86 0.88
CA LEU A 93 -7.33 -2.63 2.32
C LEU A 93 -8.52 -3.34 2.99
N ASP A 94 -9.55 -3.67 2.22
CA ASP A 94 -10.81 -4.22 2.71
C ASP A 94 -10.65 -5.60 3.35
N GLN A 95 -11.54 -5.95 4.29
CA GLN A 95 -11.53 -7.23 4.99
C GLN A 95 -12.00 -8.40 4.11
N GLU A 96 -12.91 -8.16 3.18
CA GLU A 96 -13.49 -9.24 2.37
C GLU A 96 -12.56 -9.71 1.25
N LYS A 97 -11.81 -8.78 0.63
CA LYS A 97 -11.03 -9.04 -0.60
C LYS A 97 -9.54 -8.78 -0.46
N GLY A 98 -9.14 -8.13 0.62
CA GLY A 98 -7.79 -7.64 0.81
C GLY A 98 -7.21 -8.10 2.14
N ILE A 99 -6.37 -7.25 2.70
CA ILE A 99 -5.60 -7.55 3.91
C ILE A 99 -6.38 -7.32 5.22
N GLY A 100 -7.54 -6.67 5.15
CA GLY A 100 -8.39 -6.40 6.31
C GLY A 100 -7.93 -5.30 7.26
N LEU A 101 -7.24 -4.28 6.75
CA LEU A 101 -6.93 -3.06 7.51
C LEU A 101 -8.15 -2.15 7.68
N ILE A 102 -9.19 -2.30 6.86
CA ILE A 102 -10.43 -1.55 6.97
C ILE A 102 -11.64 -2.49 6.89
N GLU A 103 -12.76 -2.04 7.45
CA GLU A 103 -14.07 -2.68 7.30
C GLU A 103 -15.08 -1.63 6.81
N LYS A 104 -15.76 -1.92 5.71
CA LYS A 104 -16.75 -1.03 5.12
C LYS A 104 -18.17 -1.47 5.49
N ARG A 105 -18.93 -0.58 6.13
CA ARG A 105 -20.37 -0.79 6.39
C ARG A 105 -21.23 0.19 5.63
N ARG A 106 -22.29 -0.33 5.00
CA ARG A 106 -23.29 0.47 4.31
C ARG A 106 -24.41 0.86 5.28
N ILE A 107 -24.54 2.14 5.59
CA ILE A 107 -25.61 2.65 6.46
C ILE A 107 -26.84 2.97 5.61
N GLY A 108 -27.54 1.94 5.15
CA GLY A 108 -28.83 2.06 4.46
C GLY A 108 -28.78 2.47 2.97
N LEU A 109 -29.96 2.63 2.37
CA LEU A 109 -30.15 3.00 0.97
C LEU A 109 -29.88 4.49 0.76
N GLY A 110 -28.75 4.82 0.13
CA GLY A 110 -28.43 6.19 -0.33
C GLY A 110 -27.51 7.02 0.57
N LYS A 111 -27.03 6.49 1.70
CA LYS A 111 -26.03 7.18 2.54
C LYS A 111 -24.60 6.77 2.18
N THR A 112 -23.65 7.67 2.41
CA THR A 112 -22.21 7.42 2.27
C THR A 112 -21.80 6.22 3.12
N ASN A 113 -20.86 5.43 2.60
CA ASN A 113 -20.32 4.29 3.32
C ASN A 113 -19.55 4.77 4.56
N VAL A 114 -19.69 4.02 5.65
CA VAL A 114 -18.88 4.21 6.83
C VAL A 114 -17.75 3.21 6.82
N ILE A 115 -16.56 3.69 7.13
CA ILE A 115 -15.34 2.88 7.18
C ILE A 115 -14.84 2.84 8.61
N TYR A 116 -14.62 1.63 9.11
CA TYR A 116 -13.92 1.36 10.36
C TYR A 116 -12.47 1.07 10.02
N VAL A 117 -11.55 1.88 10.56
CA VAL A 117 -10.11 1.71 10.34
C VAL A 117 -9.57 0.85 11.47
N LYS A 118 -8.99 -0.30 11.15
CA LYS A 118 -8.45 -1.23 12.15
C LYS A 118 -7.00 -0.88 12.48
N ASN A 119 -6.56 -1.30 13.66
CA ASN A 119 -5.18 -1.15 14.09
C ASN A 119 -4.28 -2.13 13.33
N PHE A 120 -3.15 -1.64 12.82
CA PHE A 120 -2.12 -2.42 12.12
C PHE A 120 -1.26 -3.28 13.07
N SER A 121 -1.46 -3.20 14.39
CA SER A 121 -0.78 -4.02 15.38
C SER A 121 -1.33 -5.45 15.30
N LEU A 122 -0.60 -6.33 14.62
CA LEU A 122 -0.90 -7.75 14.55
C LEU A 122 -0.75 -8.37 15.95
N THR A 123 -1.85 -8.78 16.58
CA THR A 123 -1.82 -9.59 17.80
C THR A 123 -1.55 -11.06 17.49
N GLU A 124 -1.92 -11.51 16.29
CA GLU A 124 -1.65 -12.84 15.75
C GLU A 124 -1.26 -12.67 14.28
N TYR A 125 -0.17 -13.32 13.86
CA TYR A 125 0.20 -13.40 12.45
C TYR A 125 -0.62 -14.54 11.84
N PRO A 126 -1.50 -14.29 10.85
CA PRO A 126 -2.08 -15.39 10.11
C PRO A 126 -0.96 -16.16 9.41
N ASP A 127 -1.02 -17.50 9.46
CA ASP A 127 -0.01 -18.40 8.87
C ASP A 127 0.11 -18.24 7.35
N GLU A 128 -0.87 -17.61 6.70
CA GLU A 128 -0.90 -17.33 5.27
C GLU A 128 -0.99 -15.82 4.99
N PRO A 129 -0.13 -15.28 4.09
CA PRO A 129 -0.26 -13.90 3.65
C PRO A 129 -1.58 -13.70 2.89
N ALA A 130 -2.21 -12.54 3.04
CA ALA A 130 -3.43 -12.22 2.30
C ALA A 130 -3.16 -12.36 0.79
N CYS A 131 -3.78 -13.37 0.17
CA CYS A 131 -3.71 -13.59 -1.27
C CYS A 131 -4.58 -12.54 -1.96
N PHE A 132 -3.96 -11.74 -2.84
CA PHE A 132 -4.69 -10.78 -3.67
C PHE A 132 -4.88 -11.42 -5.05
N ASP A 133 -6.12 -11.71 -5.42
CA ASP A 133 -6.45 -12.00 -6.82
C ASP A 133 -6.36 -10.68 -7.60
N SER A 134 -5.15 -10.29 -7.97
CA SER A 134 -4.94 -9.29 -9.01
C SER A 134 -5.51 -9.86 -10.30
N GLU A 135 -6.61 -9.30 -10.81
CA GLU A 135 -7.06 -9.56 -12.18
C GLU A 135 -5.86 -9.37 -13.12
N GLU A 136 -5.41 -10.47 -13.75
CA GLU A 136 -4.24 -10.49 -14.61
C GLU A 136 -4.48 -9.60 -15.84
N THR A 137 -3.81 -8.45 -15.88
CA THR A 137 -3.66 -7.69 -17.12
C THR A 137 -2.46 -8.21 -17.90
N PRO A 138 -2.56 -8.35 -19.24
CA PRO A 138 -1.51 -8.97 -20.06
C PRO A 138 -0.16 -8.22 -20.05
N GLU A 139 -0.11 -6.98 -19.55
CA GLU A 139 1.14 -6.21 -19.40
C GLU A 139 2.04 -6.73 -18.27
N ASN A 140 1.48 -7.27 -17.17
CA ASN A 140 2.28 -7.76 -16.03
C ASN A 140 2.95 -9.11 -16.29
N VAL A 141 2.54 -9.85 -17.32
CA VAL A 141 3.14 -11.16 -17.68
C VAL A 141 4.48 -10.99 -18.39
N VAL A 142 4.69 -9.85 -19.08
CA VAL A 142 5.89 -9.61 -19.88
C VAL A 142 7.08 -9.23 -18.98
N GLU A 143 6.88 -8.29 -18.04
CA GLU A 143 7.96 -7.90 -17.10
C GLU A 143 8.41 -9.04 -16.18
N ARG A 144 7.50 -9.96 -15.82
CA ARG A 144 7.83 -11.09 -14.95
C ARG A 144 8.70 -12.14 -15.66
N LYS A 145 8.59 -12.27 -16.99
CA LYS A 145 9.42 -13.21 -17.77
C LYS A 145 10.82 -12.66 -18.02
N GLU A 146 10.93 -11.37 -18.39
CA GLU A 146 12.22 -10.74 -18.66
C GLU A 146 13.12 -10.69 -17.42
N ASN A 147 12.56 -10.45 -16.23
CA ASN A 147 13.32 -10.43 -14.98
C ASN A 147 13.77 -11.83 -14.53
N THR A 148 13.03 -12.89 -14.87
CA THR A 148 13.40 -14.25 -14.48
C THR A 148 14.47 -14.83 -15.41
N GLU A 149 14.45 -14.49 -16.70
CA GLU A 149 15.45 -14.95 -17.67
C GLU A 149 16.82 -14.28 -17.44
N THR A 150 16.84 -12.98 -17.12
CA THR A 150 18.08 -12.24 -16.84
C THR A 150 18.78 -12.68 -15.54
N GLU A 151 18.02 -13.03 -14.49
CA GLU A 151 18.61 -13.53 -13.25
C GLU A 151 19.19 -14.96 -13.39
N ILE A 152 18.62 -15.82 -14.24
CA ILE A 152 19.16 -17.18 -14.47
C ILE A 152 20.46 -17.12 -15.29
N GLU A 153 20.55 -16.22 -16.27
CA GLU A 153 21.77 -16.02 -17.08
C GLU A 153 22.93 -15.46 -16.25
N GLU A 154 22.69 -14.52 -15.34
CA GLU A 154 23.74 -13.94 -14.49
C GLU A 154 24.31 -14.96 -13.47
N TYR A 155 23.48 -15.90 -12.98
CA TYR A 155 23.94 -16.97 -12.09
C TYR A 155 24.69 -18.09 -12.82
N ALA A 156 24.36 -18.38 -14.08
CA ALA A 156 25.03 -19.41 -14.87
C ALA A 156 26.46 -19.01 -15.29
N GLU A 157 26.70 -17.73 -15.57
CA GLU A 157 28.04 -17.24 -15.95
C GLU A 157 29.02 -17.20 -14.77
N LYS A 158 28.54 -17.02 -13.53
CA LYS A 158 29.39 -16.99 -12.32
C LYS A 158 29.94 -18.35 -11.89
N GLU A 159 29.37 -19.48 -12.31
CA GLU A 159 29.81 -20.83 -11.90
C GLU A 159 30.92 -21.42 -12.79
N LEU A 160 31.25 -20.83 -13.94
CA LEU A 160 32.21 -21.40 -14.90
C LEU A 160 33.68 -20.94 -14.72
N GLU A 161 33.97 -20.02 -13.80
CA GLU A 161 35.34 -19.54 -13.54
C GLU A 161 35.94 -20.06 -12.22
N LYS A 162 36.29 -21.35 -12.15
CA LYS A 162 37.35 -21.81 -11.24
C LYS A 162 38.32 -22.75 -11.95
N PRO A 163 39.64 -22.42 -12.00
CA PRO A 163 40.61 -23.25 -12.70
C PRO A 163 40.92 -24.55 -11.95
N VAL A 164 40.98 -25.64 -12.71
CA VAL A 164 41.39 -26.98 -12.29
C VAL A 164 42.88 -26.98 -11.93
N ASN A 165 43.23 -27.20 -10.66
CA ASN A 165 44.62 -27.45 -10.26
C ASN A 165 44.86 -28.96 -10.07
N THR A 166 45.63 -29.52 -11.00
CA THR A 166 46.13 -30.89 -11.00
C THR A 166 47.37 -31.01 -10.10
N GLN A 167 47.25 -31.70 -8.97
CA GLN A 167 48.43 -32.30 -8.32
C GLN A 167 48.16 -33.77 -8.00
N LYS A 168 48.92 -34.60 -8.73
CA LYS A 168 49.03 -36.05 -8.58
C LYS A 168 49.76 -36.37 -7.28
N PHE A 169 49.21 -37.30 -6.50
CA PHE A 169 49.95 -38.02 -5.47
C PHE A 169 50.70 -39.18 -6.15
N GLU A 170 52.03 -39.18 -6.08
CA GLU A 170 52.84 -40.39 -6.23
C GLU A 170 53.40 -40.78 -4.86
N LYS A 171 53.41 -42.09 -4.60
CA LYS A 171 54.00 -42.76 -3.42
C LYS A 171 55.49 -42.99 -3.65
#